data_AF-A0A7U9RTV7-F1
#
_entry.id   AF-A0A7U9RTV7-F1
#
_cell.length_a   1.000
_cell.length_b   1.000
_cell.length_c   1.000
_cell.angle_alpha   90.00
_cell.angle_beta   90.00
_cell.angle_gamma   90.00
#
_symmetry.space_group_name_H-M   'P 1'
#
loop_
_entity.id
_entity.type
_entity.pdbx_description
1 polymer ?
#
loop_
_entity_poly.entity_id
_entity_poly.type
_entity_poly.pdbx_seq_one_letter_code
_entity_poly.pdbx_strand_id
1 'polypeptide(L)'
;MSASRKISNLIFSLNFYQKEAVADNWASAVYQVYFTDCNGKQISDIQKIIADKTSENGQERIFRCSFHLKSLKYDNKEIYYLVIAKENGEIRSQLEFQIDIAFAVEEFDFFG
;
A
#
# COMPACT_ATOMS: atom_id res chain seq x y z
N MET A 1 9.91 15.90 3.83
CA MET A 1 9.52 15.46 2.47
C MET A 1 8.10 14.92 2.58
N SER A 2 7.10 15.65 2.10
CA SER A 2 5.72 15.15 2.05
C SER A 2 5.67 13.97 1.10
N ALA A 3 5.38 12.77 1.62
CA ALA A 3 4.97 11.66 0.77
C ALA A 3 3.68 12.12 0.09
N SER A 4 3.71 12.31 -1.23
CA SER A 4 2.52 12.65 -1.99
C SER A 4 1.56 11.47 -1.86
N ARG A 5 0.46 11.65 -1.11
CA ARG A 5 -0.58 10.62 -0.89
C ARG A 5 -1.53 10.50 -2.08
N LYS A 6 -1.05 10.84 -3.27
CA LYS A 6 -1.82 10.85 -4.51
C LYS A 6 -1.27 9.77 -5.44
N ILE A 7 -2.14 8.88 -5.89
CA ILE A 7 -1.81 7.80 -6.83
C ILE A 7 -2.49 8.14 -8.16
N SER A 8 -1.69 8.28 -9.22
CA SER A 8 -2.20 8.56 -10.56
C SER A 8 -2.13 7.38 -11.52
N ASN A 9 -1.53 6.26 -11.08
CA ASN A 9 -1.25 5.10 -11.91
C ASN A 9 -1.77 3.83 -11.25
N LEU A 10 -2.13 2.83 -12.04
CA LEU A 10 -2.53 1.51 -11.54
C LEU A 10 -1.35 0.77 -10.89
N ILE A 11 -0.14 1.00 -11.38
CA ILE A 11 1.09 0.35 -10.90
C ILE A 11 2.00 1.41 -10.32
N PHE A 12 2.33 1.30 -9.04
CA PHE A 12 3.25 2.21 -8.36
C PHE A 12 4.00 1.50 -7.24
N SER A 13 5.14 2.05 -6.83
CA SER A 13 5.86 1.56 -5.66
C SER A 13 5.78 2.58 -4.52
N LEU A 14 5.60 2.10 -3.30
CA LEU A 14 5.81 2.89 -2.10
C LEU A 14 7.03 2.39 -1.34
N ASN A 15 7.75 3.34 -0.75
CA ASN A 15 8.83 3.05 0.17
C ASN A 15 8.26 3.10 1.59
N PHE A 16 8.26 1.95 2.25
CA PHE A 16 7.93 1.84 3.66
C PHE A 16 9.20 2.00 4.46
N TYR A 17 9.19 3.05 5.28
CA TYR A 17 10.24 3.30 6.25
C TYR A 17 9.79 2.73 7.58
N GLN A 18 10.59 1.84 8.15
CA GLN A 18 10.38 1.39 9.51
C GLN A 18 10.77 2.54 10.47
N LYS A 19 9.79 3.38 10.81
CA LYS A 19 10.00 4.63 11.58
C LYS A 19 10.13 4.38 13.08
N GLU A 20 9.43 3.39 13.60
CA GLU A 20 9.58 2.97 14.99
C GLU A 20 10.71 1.95 15.08
N ALA A 21 11.71 2.26 15.90
CA ALA A 21 12.71 1.28 16.31
C ALA A 21 11.98 0.13 16.98
N VAL A 22 12.47 -1.06 16.67
CA VAL A 22 12.12 -2.31 17.31
C VAL A 22 12.36 -2.18 18.81
N ALA A 23 11.41 -1.66 19.58
CA ALA A 23 11.56 -1.58 21.02
C ALA A 23 11.41 -2.99 21.59
N ASP A 24 12.58 -3.58 21.84
CA ASP A 24 12.88 -4.57 22.89
C ASP A 24 12.32 -6.00 22.79
N ASN A 25 11.59 -6.39 21.74
CA ASN A 25 11.11 -7.79 21.69
C ASN A 25 10.74 -8.38 20.32
N TRP A 26 11.07 -7.74 19.19
CA TRP A 26 10.45 -8.16 17.92
C TRP A 26 11.16 -9.37 17.31
N ALA A 27 10.48 -10.52 17.44
CA ALA A 27 10.52 -11.53 16.41
C ALA A 27 10.18 -10.90 15.05
N SER A 28 10.82 -11.38 13.97
CA SER A 28 10.52 -11.00 12.59
C SER A 28 9.01 -10.85 12.39
N ALA A 29 8.56 -9.63 12.12
CA ALA A 29 7.13 -9.34 12.02
C ALA A 29 6.72 -9.30 10.55
N VAL A 30 5.79 -10.17 10.18
CA VAL A 30 5.20 -10.18 8.84
C VAL A 30 4.01 -9.24 8.83
N TYR A 31 4.10 -8.20 8.00
CA TYR A 31 3.02 -7.27 7.75
C TYR A 31 2.44 -7.50 6.36
N GLN A 32 1.13 -7.37 6.25
CA GLN A 32 0.38 -7.34 5.01
C GLN A 32 -0.08 -5.92 4.77
N VAL A 33 0.25 -5.40 3.59
CA VAL A 33 -0.08 -4.05 3.19
C VAL A 33 -0.92 -4.10 1.92
N TYR A 34 -2.04 -3.40 1.92
CA TYR A 34 -2.98 -3.40 0.80
C TYR A 34 -3.83 -2.12 0.80
N PHE A 35 -4.40 -1.80 -0.35
CA PHE A 35 -5.34 -0.69 -0.50
C PHE A 35 -6.78 -1.18 -0.43
N THR A 36 -7.57 -0.38 0.25
CA THR A 36 -9.02 -0.52 0.37
C THR A 36 -9.72 0.76 -0.07
N ASP A 37 -10.94 0.63 -0.55
CA ASP A 37 -11.84 1.77 -0.73
C ASP A 37 -12.43 2.26 0.60
N CYS A 38 -13.30 3.26 0.54
CA CYS A 38 -14.01 3.79 1.70
C CYS A 38 -14.95 2.78 2.38
N ASN A 39 -15.31 1.70 1.70
CA ASN A 39 -16.15 0.62 2.21
C ASN A 39 -15.33 -0.55 2.79
N GLY A 40 -13.98 -0.46 2.77
CA GLY A 40 -13.08 -1.54 3.20
C GLY A 40 -12.89 -2.65 2.15
N LYS A 41 -13.36 -2.46 0.91
CA LYS A 41 -13.16 -3.42 -0.18
C LYS A 41 -11.74 -3.32 -0.70
N GLN A 42 -11.05 -4.44 -0.78
CA GLN A 42 -9.69 -4.50 -1.31
C GLN A 42 -9.65 -4.23 -2.82
N ILE A 43 -8.93 -3.16 -3.18
CA ILE A 43 -8.77 -2.64 -4.55
C ILE A 43 -7.36 -2.87 -5.12
N SER A 44 -6.42 -3.40 -4.32
CA SER A 44 -5.06 -3.75 -4.77
C SER A 44 -4.69 -5.19 -4.50
N ASP A 45 -3.52 -5.59 -4.98
CA ASP A 45 -2.81 -6.76 -4.45
C ASP A 45 -2.36 -6.55 -3.00
N ILE A 46 -2.14 -7.65 -2.27
CA ILE A 46 -1.57 -7.64 -0.91
C ILE A 46 -0.06 -7.79 -1.02
N GLN A 47 0.67 -6.80 -0.51
CA GLN A 47 2.12 -6.83 -0.41
C GLN A 47 2.54 -7.29 0.98
N LYS A 48 3.34 -8.35 1.05
CA LYS A 48 3.88 -8.86 2.31
C LYS A 48 5.23 -8.18 2.59
N ILE A 49 5.32 -7.48 3.71
CA ILE A 49 6.56 -6.90 4.23
C ILE A 49 7.05 -7.80 5.35
N ILE A 50 8.22 -8.40 5.14
CA ILE A 50 8.90 -9.19 6.16
C ILE A 50 9.85 -8.24 6.87
N ALA A 51 9.48 -7.79 8.07
CA ALA A 51 10.35 -6.98 8.92
C ALA A 51 11.28 -7.90 9.71
N ASP A 52 12.18 -8.59 9.01
CA ASP A 52 13.21 -9.49 9.56
C ASP A 52 14.62 -8.88 9.56
N LYS A 53 14.78 -7.67 9.01
CA LYS A 53 16.07 -7.01 8.92
C LYS A 53 16.59 -6.57 10.29
N THR A 54 17.60 -7.27 10.77
CA THR A 54 18.38 -6.95 11.99
C THR A 54 19.45 -5.89 11.77
N SER A 55 19.67 -5.42 10.53
CA SER A 55 20.72 -4.46 10.19
C SER A 55 20.57 -3.11 10.91
N GLU A 56 21.63 -2.67 11.60
CA GLU A 56 21.75 -1.33 12.20
C GLU A 56 21.75 -0.20 11.16
N ASN A 57 21.99 -0.52 9.88
CA ASN A 57 22.12 0.44 8.81
C ASN A 57 20.76 0.99 8.35
N GLY A 58 20.52 2.29 8.57
CA GLY A 58 19.23 2.96 8.31
C GLY A 58 18.79 2.96 6.85
N GLN A 59 19.72 2.81 5.91
CA GLN A 59 19.41 2.72 4.47
C GLN A 59 18.84 1.35 4.08
N GLU A 60 19.11 0.29 4.84
CA GLU A 60 18.56 -1.05 4.58
C GLU A 60 17.14 -1.24 5.15
N ARG A 61 16.66 -0.30 5.97
CA ARG A 61 15.32 -0.26 6.60
C ARG A 61 14.25 0.37 5.69
N ILE A 62 14.46 0.30 4.38
CA ILE A 62 13.52 0.77 3.36
C ILE A 62 12.99 -0.46 2.63
N PHE A 63 11.70 -0.72 2.78
CA PHE A 63 11.01 -1.76 2.03
C PHE A 63 10.28 -1.10 0.87
N ARG A 64 10.74 -1.35 -0.35
CA ARG A 64 10.04 -0.91 -1.55
C ARG A 64 9.01 -1.97 -1.92
N CYS A 65 7.73 -1.64 -1.79
CA CYS A 65 6.65 -2.52 -2.22
C CYS A 65 5.97 -1.93 -3.45
N SER A 66 5.82 -2.75 -4.48
CA SER A 66 5.06 -2.39 -5.67
C SER A 66 3.63 -2.85 -5.52
N PHE A 67 2.69 -1.92 -5.64
CA PHE A 67 1.27 -2.20 -5.63
C PHE A 67 0.73 -2.16 -7.05
N HIS A 68 -0.14 -3.12 -7.34
CA HIS A 68 -1.02 -3.07 -8.49
C HIS A 68 -2.45 -2.87 -7.99
N LEU A 69 -3.05 -1.78 -8.45
CA LEU A 69 -4.46 -1.52 -8.32
C LEU A 69 -5.21 -2.29 -9.40
N LYS A 70 -6.40 -2.77 -9.04
CA LYS A 70 -7.32 -3.39 -10.01
C LYS A 70 -7.72 -2.36 -11.05
N SER A 71 -7.90 -2.78 -12.30
CA SER A 71 -8.41 -1.89 -13.36
C SER A 71 -9.91 -1.68 -13.16
N LEU A 72 -10.29 -0.69 -12.36
CA LEU A 72 -11.66 -0.33 -12.04
C LEU A 72 -11.82 1.19 -12.02
N LYS A 73 -13.07 1.67 -12.07
CA LYS A 73 -13.38 3.10 -11.97
C LYS A 73 -12.98 3.61 -10.59
N TYR A 74 -11.92 4.41 -10.53
CA TYR A 74 -11.53 5.17 -9.33
C TYR A 74 -12.11 6.57 -9.43
N ASP A 75 -12.79 7.02 -8.38
CA ASP A 75 -13.21 8.41 -8.21
C ASP A 75 -12.17 9.15 -7.37
N ASN A 76 -11.74 10.32 -7.83
CA ASN A 76 -10.79 11.17 -7.11
C ASN A 76 -11.42 11.95 -5.94
N LYS A 77 -12.76 11.94 -5.84
CA LYS A 77 -13.52 12.46 -4.70
C LYS A 77 -13.59 11.48 -3.54
N GLU A 78 -13.38 10.19 -3.82
CA GLU A 78 -13.37 9.14 -2.81
C GLU A 78 -12.03 9.07 -2.09
N ILE A 79 -12.08 8.68 -0.81
CA ILE A 79 -10.90 8.47 0.02
C ILE A 79 -10.59 6.98 0.04
N TYR A 80 -9.34 6.66 -0.26
CA TYR A 80 -8.83 5.31 -0.22
C TYR A 80 -7.89 5.15 0.97
N TYR A 81 -7.75 3.92 1.43
CA TYR A 81 -6.98 3.64 2.62
C TYR A 81 -5.93 2.58 2.33
N LEU A 82 -4.68 2.92 2.59
CA LEU A 82 -3.58 1.98 2.71
C LEU A 82 -3.64 1.37 4.11
N VAL A 83 -3.99 0.09 4.18
CA VAL A 83 -4.09 -0.67 5.42
C VAL A 83 -2.79 -1.46 5.59
N ILE A 84 -2.17 -1.32 6.76
CA ILE A 84 -1.02 -2.10 7.20
C ILE A 84 -1.51 -2.98 8.35
N ALA A 85 -1.68 -4.26 8.07
CA ALA A 85 -2.07 -5.26 9.05
C ALA A 85 -0.90 -6.22 9.32
N LYS A 86 -0.89 -6.88 10.49
CA LYS A 86 -0.04 -8.03 10.74
C LYS A 86 -0.61 -9.28 10.08
N GLU A 87 0.19 -10.33 9.95
CA GLU A 87 -0.25 -11.63 9.42
C GLU A 87 -1.43 -12.25 10.20
N ASN A 88 -1.61 -11.91 11.48
CA ASN A 88 -2.76 -12.31 12.30
C ASN A 88 -4.05 -11.49 12.02
N GLY A 89 -4.02 -10.54 11.08
CA GLY A 89 -5.15 -9.65 10.75
C GLY A 89 -5.25 -8.38 11.61
N GLU A 90 -4.33 -8.17 12.55
CA GLU A 90 -4.32 -6.98 13.42
C GLU A 90 -3.91 -5.73 12.62
N ILE A 91 -4.81 -4.78 12.45
CA ILE A 91 -4.53 -3.50 11.77
C ILE A 91 -3.62 -2.66 12.67
N ARG A 92 -2.40 -2.39 12.18
CA ARG A 92 -1.40 -1.58 12.88
C ARG A 92 -1.46 -0.11 12.50
N SER A 93 -1.74 0.17 11.24
CA SER A 93 -1.81 1.53 10.73
C SER A 93 -2.71 1.59 9.51
N GLN A 94 -3.40 2.72 9.36
CA GLN A 94 -4.19 3.04 8.19
C GLN A 94 -3.83 4.45 7.73
N LEU A 95 -3.60 4.62 6.43
CA LEU A 95 -3.19 5.89 5.84
C LEU A 95 -4.14 6.26 4.72
N GLU A 96 -4.66 7.48 4.74
CA GLU A 96 -5.49 8.02 3.67
C GLU A 96 -4.65 8.34 2.43
N PHE A 97 -5.21 7.96 1.28
CA PHE A 97 -4.70 8.21 -0.06
C PHE A 97 -5.82 8.66 -0.98
N GLN A 98 -5.46 9.51 -1.94
CA GLN A 98 -6.32 9.87 -3.06
C GLN A 98 -5.85 9.13 -4.30
N ILE A 99 -6.77 8.49 -5.00
CA ILE A 99 -6.50 7.82 -6.27
C ILE A 99 -7.15 8.66 -7.37
N ASP A 100 -6.32 9.23 -8.23
CA ASP A 100 -6.71 10.08 -9.35
C ASP A 100 -6.13 9.52 -10.64
N ILE A 101 -6.70 8.39 -11.08
CA ILE A 101 -6.29 7.68 -12.28
C ILE A 101 -7.20 8.12 -13.41
N ALA A 102 -6.69 8.99 -14.27
CA ALA A 102 -7.46 9.60 -15.37
C ALA A 102 -7.89 8.60 -16.48
N PHE A 103 -7.40 7.35 -16.46
CA PHE A 103 -7.50 6.40 -17.57
C PHE A 103 -8.07 5.01 -17.22
N ALA A 104 -8.69 4.81 -16.05
CA ALA A 104 -9.08 3.45 -15.63
C ALA A 104 -10.31 2.85 -16.36
N VAL A 105 -10.77 3.49 -17.45
CA VAL A 105 -11.81 2.97 -18.34
C VAL A 105 -11.51 3.41 -19.77
N GLU A 106 -10.59 2.72 -20.42
CA GLU A 106 -10.87 2.34 -21.79
C GLU A 106 -11.66 1.04 -21.70
N GLU A 107 -12.99 1.13 -21.86
CA GLU A 107 -13.78 0.00 -22.35
C GLU A 107 -13.18 -0.39 -23.69
N PHE A 108 -12.24 -1.33 -23.69
CA PHE A 108 -11.82 -2.03 -24.89
C PHE A 108 -12.99 -2.93 -25.30
N ASP A 109 -13.98 -2.34 -25.96
CA ASP A 109 -15.07 -3.05 -26.63
C ASP A 109 -14.49 -3.68 -27.90
N PHE A 110 -14.09 -4.96 -27.82
CA PHE A 110 -13.47 -5.72 -28.91
C PHE A 110 -14.51 -6.35 -29.86
N PHE A 111 -15.80 -6.04 -29.73
CA PHE A 111 -16.81 -6.55 -30.65
C PHE A 111 -16.97 -5.63 -31.87
N GLY A 112 -16.10 -5.82 -32.86
CA GLY A 112 -16.23 -5.28 -34.22
C GLY A 112 -16.18 -6.39 -35.27
#